data_AF-A0A2K8WZS5-F1
#
_entry.id   AF-A0A2K8WZS5-F1
#
_cell.length_a   1.000
_cell.length_b   1.000
_cell.length_c   1.000
_cell.angle_alpha   90.00
_cell.angle_beta   90.00
_cell.angle_gamma   90.00
#
_symmetry.space_group_name_H-M   'P 1'
#
loop_
_entity.id
_entity.type
_entity.pdbx_description
1 polymer ?
#
loop_
_entity_poly.entity_id
_entity_poly.type
_entity_poly.pdbx_seq_one_letter_code
_entity_poly.pdbx_strand_id
1 'polypeptide(L)'
;MKKKILLIFIISIALSCNSNKNKEKVEQLEQLEQQLEFQKNKNDSLLQINRSLTIEKKELAEKKEDKEENYVKEENIRHLLEEDSWITIDNKKLLSFVFEDLNLEKRDLETAIRTSWIFYPAYGEYPFWSEDYFANHMISKINRSTESLEKMLTTEIKALAYSIFKQNNLYKNCGAYSIVKSLLLSYEGFKNEKEPLAQIYQIASKSRKQDDAITPIIMSMATNEILDALSDLNYTTYKKYSFTRQETRLVTIYTFWARRYNEGNLEFTYSILKELHQNMTDEDVLINSDQITNDYNQIQ
;
A
#
# COMPACT_ATOMS: atom_id res chain seq x y z
N MET A 1 -11.80 60.74 40.83
CA MET A 1 -10.93 59.77 40.12
C MET A 1 -11.35 58.31 40.29
N LYS A 2 -11.68 57.81 41.49
CA LYS A 2 -12.00 56.38 41.73
C LYS A 2 -13.13 55.79 40.86
N LYS A 3 -14.19 56.56 40.55
CA LYS A 3 -15.31 56.09 39.70
C LYS A 3 -14.96 55.92 38.21
N LYS A 4 -13.95 56.64 37.69
CA LYS A 4 -13.53 56.55 36.28
C LYS A 4 -12.67 55.29 36.02
N ILE A 5 -11.87 54.88 37.00
CA ILE A 5 -11.03 53.67 36.91
C ILE A 5 -11.89 52.40 36.92
N LEU A 6 -12.95 52.36 37.73
CA LEU A 6 -13.87 51.22 37.79
C LEU A 6 -14.60 50.99 36.44
N LEU A 7 -14.99 52.08 35.76
CA LEU A 7 -15.67 52.00 34.47
C LEU A 7 -14.73 51.44 33.38
N ILE A 8 -13.46 51.86 33.37
CA ILE A 8 -12.45 51.34 32.44
C ILE A 8 -12.24 49.84 32.69
N PHE A 9 -12.15 49.41 33.95
CA PHE A 9 -11.94 47.99 34.29
C PHE A 9 -13.12 47.10 33.84
N ILE A 10 -14.36 47.57 34.01
CA ILE A 10 -15.57 46.85 33.55
C ILE A 10 -15.61 46.76 32.01
N ILE A 11 -15.27 47.85 31.31
CA ILE A 11 -15.19 47.87 29.85
C ILE A 11 -14.09 46.92 29.34
N SER A 12 -12.92 46.90 30.00
CA SER A 12 -11.82 45.99 29.64
C SER A 12 -12.18 44.52 29.84
N ILE A 13 -12.88 44.17 30.93
CA ILE A 13 -13.35 42.79 31.17
C ILE A 13 -14.45 42.41 30.16
N ALA A 14 -15.39 43.31 29.87
CA ALA A 14 -16.44 43.06 28.88
C ALA A 14 -15.88 42.87 27.46
N LEU A 15 -14.88 43.66 27.07
CA LEU A 15 -14.18 43.52 25.78
C LEU A 15 -13.34 42.22 25.73
N SER A 16 -12.70 41.84 26.84
CA SER A 16 -11.94 40.59 26.93
C SER A 16 -12.84 39.35 26.79
N CYS A 17 -14.00 39.33 27.44
CA CYS A 17 -14.97 38.24 27.34
C CYS A 17 -15.63 38.15 25.94
N ASN A 18 -15.79 39.28 25.26
CA ASN A 18 -16.35 39.30 23.90
C ASN A 18 -15.32 38.85 22.84
N SER A 19 -14.02 39.10 23.09
CA SER A 19 -12.94 38.66 22.18
C SER A 19 -12.75 37.14 22.16
N ASN A 20 -12.88 36.46 23.32
CA ASN A 20 -12.79 35.00 23.40
C ASN A 20 -14.00 34.31 22.73
N LYS A 21 -15.22 34.82 22.94
CA LYS A 21 -16.41 34.30 22.25
C LYS A 21 -16.36 34.52 20.73
N ASN A 22 -15.70 35.59 20.27
CA ASN A 22 -15.48 35.80 18.84
C ASN A 22 -14.43 34.85 18.27
N LYS A 23 -13.36 34.54 19.00
CA LYS A 23 -12.37 33.53 18.59
C LYS A 23 -12.98 32.13 18.49
N GLU A 24 -13.72 31.69 19.51
CA GLU A 24 -14.40 30.39 19.47
C GLU A 24 -15.41 30.30 18.31
N LYS A 25 -16.12 31.39 18.02
CA LYS A 25 -17.03 31.44 16.86
C LYS A 25 -16.30 31.39 15.52
N VAL A 26 -15.14 32.02 15.41
CA VAL A 26 -14.31 32.00 14.19
C VAL A 26 -13.73 30.60 13.97
N GLU A 27 -13.21 29.95 15.03
CA GLU A 27 -12.72 28.57 14.95
C GLU A 27 -13.85 27.58 14.62
N GLN A 28 -15.06 27.77 15.18
CA GLN A 28 -16.23 26.98 14.81
C GLN A 28 -16.65 27.19 13.36
N LEU A 29 -16.58 28.43 12.86
CA LEU A 29 -16.88 28.75 11.46
C LEU A 29 -15.87 28.09 10.51
N GLU A 30 -14.57 28.15 10.80
CA GLU A 30 -13.54 27.48 10.01
C GLU A 30 -13.73 25.95 9.99
N GLN A 31 -14.08 25.34 11.13
CA GLN A 31 -14.41 23.91 11.20
C GLN A 31 -15.66 23.56 10.38
N LEU A 32 -16.70 24.40 10.43
CA LEU A 32 -17.93 24.22 9.65
C LEU A 32 -17.69 24.39 8.15
N GLU A 33 -16.84 25.33 7.74
CA GLU A 33 -16.44 25.52 6.35
C GLU A 33 -15.65 24.30 5.83
N GLN A 34 -14.70 23.78 6.61
CA GLN A 34 -13.98 22.55 6.28
C GLN A 34 -14.92 21.35 6.15
N GLN A 35 -15.90 21.20 7.06
CA GLN A 35 -16.91 20.15 6.97
C GLN A 35 -17.83 20.31 5.76
N LEU A 36 -18.19 21.54 5.39
CA LEU A 36 -19.01 21.83 4.21
C LEU A 36 -18.27 21.51 2.92
N GLU A 37 -17.00 21.91 2.82
CA GLU A 37 -16.09 21.59 1.72
C GLU A 37 -15.95 20.07 1.56
N PHE A 38 -15.75 19.37 2.68
CA PHE A 38 -15.67 17.91 2.73
C PHE A 38 -16.96 17.23 2.25
N GLN A 39 -18.13 17.72 2.69
CA GLN A 39 -19.42 17.17 2.26
C GLN A 39 -19.72 17.45 0.78
N LYS A 40 -19.33 18.61 0.26
CA LYS A 40 -19.41 18.91 -1.18
C LYS A 40 -18.56 17.94 -1.99
N ASN A 41 -17.29 17.77 -1.62
CA ASN A 41 -16.38 16.84 -2.28
C ASN A 41 -16.93 15.40 -2.25
N LYS A 42 -17.50 14.97 -1.12
CA LYS A 42 -18.19 13.69 -1.00
C LYS A 42 -19.40 13.58 -1.94
N ASN A 43 -20.23 14.60 -2.04
CA ASN A 43 -21.44 14.57 -2.87
C ASN A 43 -21.12 14.58 -4.36
N ASP A 44 -20.14 15.38 -4.78
CA ASP A 44 -19.64 15.40 -6.15
C ASP A 44 -19.01 14.07 -6.53
N SER A 45 -18.28 13.44 -5.59
CA SER A 45 -17.75 12.08 -5.76
C SER A 45 -18.86 11.04 -5.95
N LEU A 46 -19.93 11.11 -5.13
CA LEU A 46 -21.09 10.22 -5.26
C LEU A 46 -21.82 10.39 -6.59
N LEU A 47 -21.97 11.63 -7.07
CA LEU A 47 -22.55 11.92 -8.38
C LEU A 47 -21.71 11.33 -9.52
N GLN A 48 -20.38 11.44 -9.43
CA GLN A 48 -19.47 10.86 -10.41
C GLN A 48 -19.52 9.31 -10.39
N ILE A 49 -19.55 8.70 -9.20
CA ILE A 49 -19.73 7.25 -9.02
C ILE A 49 -21.02 6.77 -9.69
N ASN A 50 -22.12 7.48 -9.47
CA ASN A 50 -23.42 7.10 -10.01
C ASN A 50 -23.44 7.16 -11.56
N ARG A 51 -22.73 8.13 -12.14
CA ARG A 51 -22.51 8.21 -13.60
C ARG A 51 -21.67 7.04 -14.11
N SER A 52 -20.56 6.72 -13.45
CA SER A 52 -19.69 5.59 -13.84
C SER A 52 -20.42 4.24 -13.75
N LEU A 53 -21.20 4.00 -12.68
CA LEU A 53 -22.01 2.79 -12.54
C LEU A 53 -23.09 2.68 -13.62
N THR A 54 -23.65 3.80 -14.06
CA THR A 54 -24.63 3.84 -15.16
C THR A 54 -23.98 3.43 -16.48
N ILE A 55 -22.75 3.87 -16.74
CA ILE A 55 -21.97 3.49 -17.93
C ILE A 55 -21.60 2.01 -17.87
N GLU A 56 -21.07 1.53 -16.73
CA GLU A 56 -20.69 0.12 -16.57
C GLU A 56 -21.90 -0.82 -16.73
N LYS A 57 -23.06 -0.43 -16.19
CA LYS A 57 -24.31 -1.18 -16.38
C LYS A 57 -24.72 -1.26 -17.86
N LYS A 58 -24.43 -0.21 -18.64
CA LYS A 58 -24.69 -0.18 -20.09
C LYS A 58 -23.71 -1.06 -20.85
N GLU A 59 -22.41 -0.96 -20.55
CA GLU A 59 -21.36 -1.79 -21.16
C GLU A 59 -21.55 -3.29 -20.84
N LEU A 60 -21.98 -3.63 -19.63
CA LEU A 60 -22.30 -5.01 -19.24
C LEU A 60 -23.56 -5.54 -19.93
N ALA A 61 -24.51 -4.66 -20.26
CA ALA A 61 -25.68 -5.04 -21.05
C ALA A 61 -25.32 -5.28 -22.53
N GLU A 62 -24.30 -4.59 -23.04
CA GLU A 62 -23.82 -4.68 -24.43
C GLU A 62 -22.83 -5.85 -24.64
N LYS A 63 -22.04 -6.25 -23.64
CA LYS A 63 -21.05 -7.36 -23.72
C LYS A 63 -21.63 -8.79 -23.67
N LYS A 64 -22.93 -8.97 -23.93
CA LYS A 64 -23.55 -10.31 -23.91
C LYS A 64 -23.24 -11.18 -25.15
N GLU A 65 -22.56 -10.66 -26.17
CA GLU A 65 -22.39 -11.35 -27.46
C GLU A 65 -21.01 -11.97 -27.75
N ASP A 66 -19.94 -11.73 -26.97
CA ASP A 66 -18.60 -12.28 -27.27
C ASP A 66 -18.14 -13.33 -26.25
N LYS A 67 -18.69 -14.55 -26.33
CA LYS A 67 -18.41 -15.60 -25.33
C LYS A 67 -17.87 -16.94 -25.83
N GLU A 68 -17.23 -17.07 -27.00
CA GLU A 68 -16.78 -18.42 -27.44
C GLU A 68 -15.31 -18.63 -27.86
N GLU A 69 -14.44 -17.63 -28.04
CA GLU A 69 -13.15 -17.90 -28.73
C GLU A 69 -11.83 -17.77 -27.93
N ASN A 70 -11.82 -17.37 -26.65
CA ASN A 70 -10.56 -17.11 -25.91
C ASN A 70 -10.49 -17.74 -24.51
N TYR A 71 -10.55 -19.07 -24.41
CA TYR A 71 -10.54 -19.77 -23.11
C TYR A 71 -9.45 -20.82 -22.98
N VAL A 72 -8.84 -20.87 -21.79
CA VAL A 72 -7.95 -21.96 -21.42
C VAL A 72 -8.80 -23.18 -21.11
N LYS A 73 -8.54 -24.29 -21.82
CA LYS A 73 -9.22 -25.55 -21.59
C LYS A 73 -8.87 -26.11 -20.21
N GLU A 74 -9.83 -26.77 -19.56
CA GLU A 74 -9.64 -27.40 -18.24
C GLU A 74 -8.39 -28.30 -18.20
N GLU A 75 -8.15 -29.06 -19.26
CA GLU A 75 -6.96 -29.92 -19.44
C GLU A 75 -5.62 -29.17 -19.28
N ASN A 76 -5.58 -27.88 -19.63
CA ASN A 76 -4.36 -27.07 -19.52
C ASN A 76 -4.14 -26.53 -18.10
N ILE A 77 -5.19 -26.38 -17.29
CA ILE A 77 -5.09 -25.88 -15.90
C ILE A 77 -5.25 -26.97 -14.85
N ARG A 78 -5.59 -28.20 -15.27
CA ARG A 78 -5.84 -29.33 -14.37
C ARG A 78 -4.66 -29.62 -13.45
N HIS A 79 -3.44 -29.52 -13.98
CA HIS A 79 -2.21 -29.70 -13.22
C HIS A 79 -2.03 -28.62 -12.12
N LEU A 80 -2.71 -27.47 -12.23
CA LEU A 80 -2.75 -26.43 -11.20
C LEU A 80 -3.83 -26.67 -10.14
N LEU A 81 -4.73 -27.63 -10.36
CA LEU A 81 -5.87 -27.99 -9.50
C LEU A 81 -5.71 -29.37 -8.85
N GLU A 82 -4.73 -30.17 -9.27
CA GLU A 82 -4.41 -31.45 -8.65
C GLU A 82 -3.99 -31.24 -7.19
N GLU A 83 -4.25 -32.23 -6.32
CA GLU A 83 -3.85 -32.16 -4.91
C GLU A 83 -2.36 -31.84 -4.78
N ASP A 84 -1.49 -32.27 -5.70
CA ASP A 84 -0.05 -31.96 -5.68
C ASP A 84 0.34 -30.65 -6.38
N SER A 85 -0.62 -29.79 -6.74
CA SER A 85 -0.33 -28.50 -7.38
C SER A 85 0.41 -27.56 -6.43
N TRP A 86 1.41 -26.86 -6.96
CA TRP A 86 2.17 -25.86 -6.22
C TRP A 86 1.32 -24.68 -5.75
N ILE A 87 0.19 -24.40 -6.43
CA ILE A 87 -0.77 -23.35 -6.03
C ILE A 87 -1.60 -23.79 -4.82
N THR A 88 -1.84 -25.09 -4.63
CA THR A 88 -2.74 -25.61 -3.60
C THR A 88 -2.03 -26.19 -2.37
N ILE A 89 -0.78 -26.70 -2.49
CA ILE A 89 -0.09 -27.40 -1.38
C ILE A 89 1.35 -26.94 -1.12
N ASP A 90 2.10 -26.47 -2.12
CA ASP A 90 3.54 -26.17 -1.95
C ASP A 90 3.84 -24.66 -1.87
N ASN A 91 3.71 -24.10 -0.66
CA ASN A 91 4.05 -22.71 -0.37
C ASN A 91 5.50 -22.34 -0.76
N LYS A 92 6.45 -23.29 -0.83
CA LYS A 92 7.82 -23.01 -1.24
C LYS A 92 7.90 -22.77 -2.74
N LYS A 93 7.26 -23.62 -3.55
CA LYS A 93 7.18 -23.43 -5.01
C LYS A 93 6.41 -22.16 -5.38
N LEU A 94 5.28 -21.88 -4.70
CA LEU A 94 4.57 -20.62 -4.87
C LEU A 94 5.47 -19.42 -4.58
N LEU A 95 6.23 -19.47 -3.49
CA LEU A 95 7.15 -18.40 -3.12
C LEU A 95 8.25 -18.21 -4.19
N SER A 96 8.88 -19.30 -4.66
CA SER A 96 9.88 -19.24 -5.74
C SER A 96 9.30 -18.64 -7.02
N PHE A 97 8.10 -19.09 -7.43
CA PHE A 97 7.40 -18.55 -8.60
C PHE A 97 7.14 -17.05 -8.49
N VAL A 98 6.67 -16.59 -7.32
CA VAL A 98 6.46 -15.16 -7.05
C VAL A 98 7.77 -14.37 -7.18
N PHE A 99 8.87 -14.85 -6.60
CA PHE A 99 10.15 -14.15 -6.67
C PHE A 99 10.77 -14.15 -8.07
N GLU A 100 10.61 -15.24 -8.82
CA GLU A 100 11.02 -15.32 -10.23
C GLU A 100 10.26 -14.31 -11.10
N ASP A 101 8.93 -14.22 -10.96
CA ASP A 101 8.10 -13.25 -11.70
C ASP A 101 8.47 -11.80 -11.35
N LEU A 102 8.73 -11.52 -10.06
CA LEU A 102 9.12 -10.18 -9.61
C LEU A 102 10.47 -9.73 -10.21
N ASN A 103 11.41 -10.66 -10.46
CA ASN A 103 12.71 -10.38 -11.08
C ASN A 103 13.44 -9.19 -10.43
N LEU A 104 13.56 -9.25 -9.10
CA LEU A 104 14.05 -8.15 -8.25
C LEU A 104 15.52 -7.80 -8.50
N GLU A 105 16.28 -8.65 -9.21
CA GLU A 105 17.63 -8.33 -9.68
C GLU A 105 17.63 -7.21 -10.73
N LYS A 106 16.53 -7.06 -11.48
CA LYS A 106 16.40 -6.12 -12.60
C LYS A 106 15.36 -5.03 -12.38
N ARG A 107 14.51 -5.16 -11.35
CA ARG A 107 13.41 -4.25 -11.03
C ARG A 107 13.44 -3.89 -9.56
N ASP A 108 13.09 -2.65 -9.22
CA ASP A 108 12.74 -2.32 -7.84
C ASP A 108 11.45 -3.05 -7.43
N LEU A 109 11.29 -3.32 -6.14
CA LEU A 109 10.20 -4.13 -5.60
C LEU A 109 8.82 -3.58 -5.97
N GLU A 110 8.64 -2.26 -5.94
CA GLU A 110 7.34 -1.68 -6.23
C GLU A 110 7.00 -1.75 -7.71
N THR A 111 7.96 -1.44 -8.60
CA THR A 111 7.81 -1.65 -10.03
C THR A 111 7.51 -3.11 -10.33
N ALA A 112 8.23 -4.04 -9.70
CA ALA A 112 8.01 -5.47 -9.84
C ALA A 112 6.56 -5.85 -9.46
N ILE A 113 6.08 -5.43 -8.29
CA ILE A 113 4.70 -5.70 -7.84
C ILE A 113 3.67 -5.09 -8.80
N ARG A 114 3.87 -3.85 -9.27
CA ARG A 114 2.91 -3.16 -10.15
C ARG A 114 2.86 -3.71 -11.57
N THR A 115 3.97 -4.28 -12.05
CA THR A 115 4.09 -4.83 -13.42
C THR A 115 3.95 -6.35 -13.47
N SER A 116 3.82 -6.98 -12.30
CA SER A 116 3.65 -8.41 -12.16
C SER A 116 2.24 -8.83 -12.55
N TRP A 117 2.16 -9.81 -13.45
CA TRP A 117 0.89 -10.36 -13.92
C TRP A 117 0.16 -11.12 -12.81
N ILE A 118 0.90 -11.72 -11.87
CA ILE A 118 0.32 -12.46 -10.76
C ILE A 118 -0.40 -11.56 -9.75
N PHE A 119 -0.17 -10.24 -9.78
CA PHE A 119 -0.84 -9.25 -8.91
C PHE A 119 -1.81 -8.33 -9.65
N TYR A 120 -1.96 -8.47 -10.97
CA TYR A 120 -2.89 -7.66 -11.75
C TYR A 120 -4.34 -8.09 -11.48
N PRO A 121 -5.31 -7.20 -11.20
CA PRO A 121 -6.67 -7.62 -10.88
C PRO A 121 -7.30 -8.46 -12.00
N ALA A 122 -7.62 -9.73 -11.73
CA ALA A 122 -8.43 -10.56 -12.61
C ALA A 122 -9.85 -10.00 -12.71
N TYR A 123 -10.12 -9.22 -13.75
CA TYR A 123 -11.46 -8.79 -14.12
C TYR A 123 -12.13 -9.89 -14.94
N GLY A 124 -13.00 -10.68 -14.31
CA GLY A 124 -13.83 -11.63 -15.05
C GLY A 124 -14.37 -12.76 -14.18
N GLU A 125 -15.67 -13.00 -14.26
CA GLU A 125 -16.20 -14.33 -14.01
C GLU A 125 -15.75 -15.24 -15.15
N TYR A 126 -15.42 -16.48 -14.80
CA TYR A 126 -15.06 -17.60 -15.67
C TYR A 126 -15.51 -17.48 -17.14
N PRO A 127 -14.66 -17.83 -18.12
CA PRO A 127 -13.41 -18.63 -18.01
C PRO A 127 -12.09 -17.82 -18.02
N PHE A 128 -10.99 -18.42 -17.55
CA PHE A 128 -9.65 -17.80 -17.50
C PHE A 128 -8.93 -17.82 -18.87
N TRP A 129 -8.11 -16.80 -19.13
CA TRP A 129 -7.48 -16.57 -20.44
C TRP A 129 -6.01 -17.04 -20.51
N SER A 130 -5.35 -17.27 -19.37
CA SER A 130 -4.00 -17.87 -19.26
C SER A 130 -3.77 -18.51 -17.89
N GLU A 131 -2.68 -19.26 -17.74
CA GLU A 131 -2.22 -19.80 -16.44
C GLU A 131 -1.97 -18.67 -15.42
N ASP A 132 -1.37 -17.55 -15.84
CA ASP A 132 -1.15 -16.38 -14.97
C ASP A 132 -2.47 -15.77 -14.47
N TYR A 133 -3.51 -15.73 -15.32
CA TYR A 133 -4.85 -15.28 -14.91
C TYR A 133 -5.48 -16.23 -13.88
N PHE A 134 -5.25 -17.53 -14.03
CA PHE A 134 -5.69 -18.52 -13.06
C PHE A 134 -4.92 -18.40 -11.73
N ALA A 135 -3.59 -18.28 -11.79
CA ALA A 135 -2.73 -18.08 -10.61
C ALA A 135 -3.10 -16.79 -9.85
N ASN A 136 -3.33 -15.69 -10.58
CA ASN A 136 -3.83 -14.45 -10.01
C ASN A 136 -5.18 -14.64 -9.30
N HIS A 137 -6.13 -15.33 -9.95
CA HIS A 137 -7.41 -15.65 -9.33
C HIS A 137 -7.22 -16.40 -8.02
N MET A 138 -6.39 -17.44 -8.01
CA MET A 138 -6.11 -18.22 -6.80
C MET A 138 -5.46 -17.38 -5.70
N ILE A 139 -4.46 -16.57 -6.02
CA ILE A 139 -3.81 -15.63 -5.08
C ILE A 139 -4.84 -14.63 -4.52
N SER A 140 -5.78 -14.16 -5.34
CA SER A 140 -6.84 -13.24 -4.88
C SER A 140 -7.74 -13.88 -3.81
N LYS A 141 -7.97 -15.20 -3.90
CA LYS A 141 -8.83 -15.99 -2.99
C LYS A 141 -8.15 -16.45 -1.71
N ILE A 142 -6.83 -16.26 -1.56
CA ILE A 142 -6.13 -16.57 -0.31
C ILE A 142 -6.85 -15.89 0.86
N ASN A 143 -7.23 -16.70 1.86
CA ASN A 143 -7.76 -16.19 3.11
C ASN A 143 -6.62 -15.50 3.87
N ARG A 144 -6.80 -14.21 4.13
CA ARG A 144 -5.81 -13.37 4.80
C ARG A 144 -6.13 -13.13 6.27
N SER A 145 -7.05 -13.89 6.87
CA SER A 145 -7.21 -13.86 8.32
C SER A 145 -5.89 -14.23 9.02
N THR A 146 -5.67 -13.71 10.22
CA THR A 146 -4.48 -14.02 11.03
C THR A 146 -4.24 -15.53 11.14
N GLU A 147 -5.28 -16.30 11.44
CA GLU A 147 -5.19 -17.76 11.56
C GLU A 147 -4.71 -18.45 10.26
N SER A 148 -5.20 -18.00 9.10
CA SER A 148 -4.76 -18.55 7.82
C SER A 148 -3.32 -18.14 7.50
N LEU A 149 -2.94 -16.89 7.78
CA LEU A 149 -1.58 -16.42 7.56
C LEU A 149 -0.56 -17.11 8.46
N GLU A 150 -0.90 -17.40 9.71
CA GLU A 150 -0.05 -18.18 10.64
C GLU A 150 0.24 -19.59 10.11
N LYS A 151 -0.77 -20.24 9.52
CA LYS A 151 -0.62 -21.56 8.89
C LYS A 151 0.24 -21.51 7.62
N MET A 152 0.15 -20.42 6.87
CA MET A 152 0.92 -20.24 5.62
C MET A 152 2.38 -19.84 5.86
N LEU A 153 2.62 -18.90 6.78
CA LEU A 153 3.94 -18.31 7.07
C LEU A 153 4.71 -19.11 8.11
N THR A 154 4.91 -20.39 7.84
CA THR A 154 5.72 -21.27 8.70
C THR A 154 7.18 -20.79 8.76
N THR A 155 7.92 -21.23 9.79
CA THR A 155 9.36 -20.93 9.93
C THR A 155 10.15 -21.25 8.67
N GLU A 156 9.85 -22.37 8.00
CA GLU A 156 10.52 -22.77 6.77
C GLU A 156 10.26 -21.82 5.60
N ILE A 157 9.01 -21.35 5.46
CA ILE A 157 8.62 -20.38 4.41
C ILE A 157 9.29 -19.03 4.68
N LYS A 158 9.30 -18.58 5.94
CA LYS A 158 10.01 -17.35 6.32
C LYS A 158 11.51 -17.45 6.05
N ALA A 159 12.15 -18.55 6.43
CA ALA A 159 13.58 -18.78 6.16
C ALA A 159 13.91 -18.77 4.67
N LEU A 160 13.03 -19.34 3.83
CA LEU A 160 13.18 -19.29 2.38
C LEU A 160 13.04 -17.87 1.83
N ALA A 161 12.06 -17.09 2.30
CA ALA A 161 11.92 -15.69 1.91
C ALA A 161 13.17 -14.87 2.31
N TYR A 162 13.69 -15.08 3.52
CA TYR A 162 14.88 -14.38 4.01
C TYR A 162 16.13 -14.75 3.20
N SER A 163 16.30 -16.01 2.84
CA SER A 163 17.48 -16.44 2.06
C SER A 163 17.54 -15.78 0.69
N ILE A 164 16.38 -15.60 0.03
CA ILE A 164 16.28 -14.89 -1.26
C ILE A 164 16.71 -13.42 -1.10
N PHE A 165 16.24 -12.74 -0.06
CA PHE A 165 16.60 -11.33 0.18
C PHE A 165 18.06 -11.10 0.56
N LYS A 166 18.72 -12.10 1.16
CA LYS A 166 20.14 -12.07 1.51
C LYS A 166 21.06 -12.22 0.29
N GLN A 167 20.60 -12.89 -0.77
CA GLN A 167 21.39 -13.05 -1.99
C GLN A 167 21.70 -11.67 -2.59
N ASN A 168 22.98 -11.41 -2.89
CA ASN A 168 23.43 -10.21 -3.60
C ASN A 168 22.92 -8.87 -3.02
N ASN A 169 22.70 -8.80 -1.70
CA ASN A 169 22.15 -7.61 -1.03
C ASN A 169 20.81 -7.13 -1.63
N LEU A 170 20.00 -8.07 -2.13
CA LEU A 170 18.76 -7.79 -2.85
C LEU A 170 17.80 -6.94 -2.03
N TYR A 171 17.70 -7.21 -0.72
CA TYR A 171 16.85 -6.46 0.20
C TYR A 171 17.07 -4.94 0.13
N LYS A 172 18.34 -4.50 0.06
CA LYS A 172 18.66 -3.08 -0.08
C LYS A 172 18.55 -2.63 -1.53
N ASN A 173 19.10 -3.41 -2.46
CA ASN A 173 19.25 -3.01 -3.86
C ASN A 173 17.90 -2.79 -4.57
N CYS A 174 16.92 -3.67 -4.34
CA CYS A 174 15.58 -3.54 -4.95
C CYS A 174 14.66 -2.57 -4.20
N GLY A 175 15.15 -1.92 -3.13
CA GLY A 175 14.36 -0.98 -2.33
C GLY A 175 13.39 -1.63 -1.34
N ALA A 176 13.46 -2.95 -1.15
CA ALA A 176 12.64 -3.65 -0.16
C ALA A 176 12.90 -3.13 1.27
N TYR A 177 14.16 -2.82 1.61
CA TYR A 177 14.53 -2.15 2.87
C TYR A 177 13.73 -0.86 3.08
N SER A 178 13.70 0.02 2.08
CA SER A 178 13.03 1.32 2.11
C SER A 178 11.52 1.18 2.28
N ILE A 179 10.91 0.24 1.56
CA ILE A 179 9.48 -0.07 1.66
C ILE A 179 9.15 -0.64 3.04
N VAL A 180 9.89 -1.66 3.51
CA VAL A 180 9.63 -2.29 4.82
C VAL A 180 9.84 -1.31 5.95
N LYS A 181 10.91 -0.50 5.93
CA LYS A 181 11.13 0.57 6.91
C LYS A 181 9.95 1.54 6.95
N SER A 182 9.45 1.96 5.79
CA SER A 182 8.32 2.89 5.69
C SER A 182 7.01 2.26 6.16
N LEU A 183 6.79 0.97 5.93
CA LEU A 183 5.67 0.23 6.49
C LEU A 183 5.74 0.21 8.03
N LEU A 184 6.90 -0.07 8.60
CA LEU A 184 7.10 -0.08 10.06
C LEU A 184 6.88 1.31 10.67
N LEU A 185 7.49 2.35 10.11
CA LEU A 185 7.34 3.73 10.58
C LEU A 185 5.90 4.23 10.50
N SER A 186 5.20 3.95 9.40
CA SER A 186 3.79 4.35 9.25
C SER A 186 2.91 3.66 10.29
N TYR A 187 3.13 2.35 10.55
CA TYR A 187 2.39 1.64 11.60
C TYR A 187 2.55 2.30 12.96
N GLU A 188 3.78 2.62 13.35
CA GLU A 188 4.02 3.32 14.62
C GLU A 188 3.32 4.68 14.70
N GLY A 189 3.19 5.37 13.56
CA GLY A 189 2.50 6.66 13.46
C GLY A 189 0.98 6.57 13.67
N PHE A 190 0.32 5.51 13.20
CA PHE A 190 -1.15 5.39 13.29
C PHE A 190 -1.65 4.35 14.30
N LYS A 191 -0.78 3.59 14.97
CA LYS A 191 -1.19 2.44 15.82
C LYS A 191 -2.26 2.77 16.87
N ASN A 192 -2.29 4.02 17.35
CA ASN A 192 -3.27 4.50 18.33
C ASN A 192 -4.49 5.18 17.68
N GLU A 193 -4.40 5.57 16.41
CA GLU A 193 -5.41 6.34 15.67
C GLU A 193 -5.65 5.69 14.29
N LYS A 194 -6.39 4.58 14.29
CA LYS A 194 -6.61 3.74 13.09
C LYS A 194 -7.77 4.21 12.20
N GLU A 195 -8.53 5.22 12.63
CA GLU A 195 -9.69 5.73 11.87
C GLU A 195 -9.35 6.15 10.41
N PRO A 196 -8.23 6.85 10.14
CA PRO A 196 -7.85 7.21 8.78
C PRO A 196 -7.67 5.99 7.86
N LEU A 197 -7.25 4.83 8.39
CA LEU A 197 -7.12 3.60 7.60
C LEU A 197 -8.46 3.10 7.07
N ALA A 198 -9.52 3.20 7.88
CA ALA A 198 -10.87 2.84 7.46
C ALA A 198 -11.34 3.74 6.32
N GLN A 199 -11.05 5.04 6.40
CA GLN A 199 -11.39 6.01 5.36
C GLN A 199 -10.64 5.73 4.06
N ILE A 200 -9.33 5.51 4.14
CA ILE A 200 -8.50 5.15 2.97
C ILE A 200 -9.05 3.88 2.30
N TYR A 201 -9.37 2.84 3.08
CA TYR A 201 -9.92 1.59 2.52
C TYR A 201 -11.27 1.81 1.83
N GLN A 202 -12.18 2.58 2.45
CA GLN A 202 -13.50 2.86 1.87
C GLN A 202 -13.42 3.63 0.56
N ILE A 203 -12.46 4.56 0.41
CA ILE A 203 -12.25 5.32 -0.82
C ILE A 203 -11.60 4.42 -1.88
N ALA A 204 -10.52 3.71 -1.52
CA ALA A 204 -9.77 2.86 -2.44
C ALA A 204 -10.58 1.66 -2.96
N SER A 205 -11.43 1.06 -2.13
CA SER A 205 -12.25 -0.11 -2.52
C SER A 205 -13.39 0.22 -3.49
N LYS A 206 -13.75 1.50 -3.63
CA LYS A 206 -14.91 1.94 -4.44
C LYS A 206 -14.53 2.58 -5.77
N SER A 207 -13.25 2.83 -6.03
CA SER A 207 -12.80 3.65 -7.17
C SER A 207 -11.81 2.90 -8.07
N ARG A 208 -12.03 2.95 -9.40
CA ARG A 208 -11.03 2.50 -10.38
C ARG A 208 -10.02 3.61 -10.77
N LYS A 209 -10.23 4.87 -10.38
CA LYS A 209 -9.35 6.02 -10.71
C LYS A 209 -9.64 7.24 -9.82
N GLN A 210 -9.10 7.33 -8.60
CA GLN A 210 -8.98 8.62 -7.87
C GLN A 210 -7.87 8.54 -6.82
N ASP A 211 -6.61 8.50 -7.25
CA ASP A 211 -5.46 8.75 -6.37
C ASP A 211 -5.62 10.13 -5.67
N ASP A 212 -6.23 11.11 -6.35
CA ASP A 212 -6.39 12.49 -5.89
C ASP A 212 -7.18 12.66 -4.57
N ALA A 213 -8.14 11.78 -4.26
CA ALA A 213 -8.97 11.89 -3.06
C ALA A 213 -8.30 11.28 -1.82
N ILE A 214 -7.43 10.28 -2.01
CA ILE A 214 -6.70 9.63 -0.91
C ILE A 214 -5.40 10.37 -0.58
N THR A 215 -4.79 11.04 -1.56
CA THR A 215 -3.50 11.72 -1.40
C THR A 215 -3.50 12.71 -0.23
N PRO A 216 -4.48 13.62 -0.04
CA PRO A 216 -4.46 14.55 1.09
C PRO A 216 -4.47 13.86 2.47
N ILE A 217 -5.26 12.79 2.62
CA ILE A 217 -5.35 12.01 3.86
C ILE A 217 -3.99 11.36 4.13
N ILE A 218 -3.42 10.72 3.11
CA ILE A 218 -2.12 10.04 3.19
C ILE A 218 -1.00 11.03 3.53
N MET A 219 -0.98 12.20 2.87
CA MET A 219 0.00 13.25 3.13
C MET A 219 -0.12 13.82 4.55
N SER A 220 -1.32 13.90 5.13
CA SER A 220 -1.48 14.33 6.53
C SER A 220 -0.97 13.30 7.56
N MET A 221 -0.85 12.03 7.17
CA MET A 221 -0.32 10.97 8.03
C MET A 221 1.20 10.78 7.86
N ALA A 222 1.76 11.21 6.73
CA ALA A 222 3.15 10.98 6.37
C ALA A 222 4.09 11.91 7.15
N THR A 223 5.12 11.34 7.74
CA THR A 223 6.20 12.10 8.37
C THR A 223 7.35 12.32 7.39
N ASN A 224 8.19 13.32 7.65
CA ASN A 224 9.42 13.54 6.86
C ASN A 224 10.31 12.29 6.85
N GLU A 225 10.37 11.54 7.96
CA GLU A 225 11.16 10.31 8.01
C GLU A 225 10.64 9.23 7.05
N ILE A 226 9.32 9.11 6.89
CA ILE A 226 8.71 8.21 5.90
C ILE A 226 9.02 8.69 4.49
N LEU A 227 8.89 9.99 4.22
CA LEU A 227 9.21 10.57 2.91
C LEU A 227 10.69 10.32 2.56
N ASP A 228 11.61 10.62 3.48
CA ASP A 228 13.04 10.41 3.29
C ASP A 228 13.38 8.94 3.04
N ALA A 229 12.74 8.02 3.76
CA ALA A 229 12.90 6.58 3.53
C ALA A 229 12.44 6.16 2.11
N LEU A 230 11.36 6.76 1.59
CA LEU A 230 10.80 6.47 0.27
C LEU A 230 11.45 7.26 -0.89
N SER A 231 12.46 8.09 -0.61
CA SER A 231 13.19 8.86 -1.62
C SER A 231 13.77 7.96 -2.71
N ASP A 232 13.75 8.45 -3.97
CA ASP A 232 14.32 7.75 -5.13
C ASP A 232 15.80 7.38 -4.95
N LEU A 233 16.53 8.13 -4.12
CA LEU A 233 17.94 7.87 -3.80
C LEU A 233 18.16 6.53 -3.09
N ASN A 234 17.13 5.96 -2.45
CA ASN A 234 17.23 4.69 -1.73
C ASN A 234 16.93 3.46 -2.62
N TYR A 235 16.87 3.64 -3.94
CA TYR A 235 16.53 2.59 -4.91
C TYR A 235 17.63 2.49 -5.98
N THR A 236 18.44 1.42 -5.92
CA THR A 236 19.61 1.29 -6.83
C THR A 236 19.23 0.91 -8.26
N THR A 237 18.09 0.22 -8.42
CA THR A 237 17.56 -0.22 -9.72
C THR A 237 16.62 0.82 -10.35
N TYR A 238 16.48 1.99 -9.73
CA TYR A 238 15.62 3.07 -10.22
C TYR A 238 16.13 3.62 -11.55
N LYS A 239 15.34 3.46 -12.60
CA LYS A 239 15.53 4.16 -13.87
C LYS A 239 14.74 5.46 -13.82
N LYS A 240 15.30 6.56 -14.35
CA LYS A 240 14.66 7.90 -14.45
C LYS A 240 13.25 7.91 -15.09
N TYR A 241 12.84 6.81 -15.71
CA TYR A 241 11.52 6.58 -16.32
C TYR A 241 10.70 5.50 -15.61
N SER A 242 11.00 5.19 -14.35
CA SER A 242 10.23 4.27 -13.52
C SER A 242 8.80 4.80 -13.32
N PHE A 243 7.83 3.88 -13.30
CA PHE A 243 6.42 4.15 -13.03
C PHE A 243 6.13 4.45 -11.55
N THR A 244 7.15 4.45 -10.71
CA THR A 244 7.04 4.63 -9.26
C THR A 244 7.80 5.86 -8.81
N ARG A 245 7.14 6.73 -8.05
CA ARG A 245 7.74 7.91 -7.40
C ARG A 245 7.44 7.86 -5.91
N GLN A 246 8.08 8.73 -5.14
CA GLN A 246 7.88 8.84 -3.70
C GLN A 246 6.38 8.94 -3.34
N GLU A 247 5.58 9.69 -4.09
CA GLU A 247 4.14 9.83 -3.84
C GLU A 247 3.39 8.53 -4.11
N THR A 248 3.73 7.80 -5.17
CA THR A 248 3.14 6.49 -5.48
C THR A 248 3.48 5.47 -4.41
N ARG A 249 4.72 5.47 -3.93
CA ARG A 249 5.17 4.62 -2.82
C ARG A 249 4.37 4.90 -1.58
N LEU A 250 4.19 6.17 -1.26
CA LEU A 250 3.44 6.60 -0.09
C LEU A 250 1.99 6.12 -0.17
N VAL A 251 1.35 6.25 -1.34
CA VAL A 251 0.02 5.69 -1.58
C VAL A 251 0.01 4.17 -1.35
N THR A 252 0.98 3.44 -1.89
CA THR A 252 1.13 1.99 -1.69
C THR A 252 1.25 1.61 -0.21
N ILE A 253 2.06 2.34 0.58
CA ILE A 253 2.25 2.09 2.02
C ILE A 253 0.95 2.21 2.80
N TYR A 254 0.21 3.31 2.63
CA TYR A 254 -0.98 3.55 3.43
C TYR A 254 -2.20 2.74 2.94
N THR A 255 -2.30 2.47 1.63
CA THR A 255 -3.35 1.57 1.11
C THR A 255 -3.10 0.11 1.52
N PHE A 256 -1.84 -0.31 1.63
CA PHE A 256 -1.48 -1.60 2.23
C PHE A 256 -2.02 -1.70 3.66
N TRP A 257 -1.73 -0.72 4.51
CA TRP A 257 -2.19 -0.75 5.91
C TRP A 257 -3.70 -0.62 6.04
N ALA A 258 -4.34 0.19 5.21
CA ALA A 258 -5.79 0.29 5.13
C ALA A 258 -6.45 -1.06 4.82
N ARG A 259 -5.88 -1.83 3.89
CA ARG A 259 -6.34 -3.18 3.59
C ARG A 259 -6.11 -4.14 4.76
N ARG A 260 -4.94 -4.14 5.39
CA ARG A 260 -4.64 -5.00 6.55
C ARG A 260 -5.55 -4.71 7.75
N TYR A 261 -5.85 -3.45 7.98
CA TYR A 261 -6.84 -3.03 8.98
C TYR A 261 -8.22 -3.63 8.68
N ASN A 262 -8.71 -3.49 7.43
CA ASN A 262 -9.99 -4.05 7.03
C ASN A 262 -10.05 -5.59 7.09
N GLU A 263 -8.94 -6.27 6.79
CA GLU A 263 -8.83 -7.73 6.87
C GLU A 263 -8.66 -8.25 8.32
N GLY A 264 -8.47 -7.36 9.31
CA GLY A 264 -8.31 -7.73 10.71
C GLY A 264 -6.97 -8.41 11.04
N ASN A 265 -5.94 -8.18 10.22
CA ASN A 265 -4.62 -8.83 10.33
C ASN A 265 -3.47 -7.81 10.51
N LEU A 266 -3.79 -6.59 10.93
CA LEU A 266 -2.89 -5.45 11.00
C LEU A 266 -1.67 -5.72 11.92
N GLU A 267 -1.92 -6.11 13.17
CA GLU A 267 -0.90 -6.37 14.19
C GLU A 267 -0.02 -7.57 13.83
N PHE A 268 -0.64 -8.63 13.29
CA PHE A 268 0.08 -9.81 12.81
C PHE A 268 1.02 -9.45 11.65
N THR A 269 0.53 -8.67 10.69
CA THR A 269 1.35 -8.24 9.55
C THR A 269 2.53 -7.37 10.02
N TYR A 270 2.30 -6.48 10.99
CA TYR A 270 3.37 -5.68 11.59
C TYR A 270 4.43 -6.55 12.25
N SER A 271 4.06 -7.59 13.01
CA SER A 271 5.04 -8.47 13.66
C SER A 271 5.91 -9.22 12.64
N ILE A 272 5.33 -9.69 11.54
CA ILE A 272 6.06 -10.34 10.45
C ILE A 272 7.01 -9.38 9.75
N LEU A 273 6.58 -8.16 9.45
CA LEU A 273 7.45 -7.15 8.83
C LEU A 273 8.61 -6.74 9.74
N LYS A 274 8.34 -6.66 11.04
CA LYS A 274 9.36 -6.35 12.05
C LYS A 274 10.38 -7.48 12.15
N GLU A 275 9.91 -8.73 12.20
CA GLU A 275 10.76 -9.92 12.18
C GLU A 275 11.64 -9.95 10.92
N LEU A 276 11.06 -9.70 9.74
CA LEU A 276 11.81 -9.61 8.48
C LEU A 276 12.88 -8.52 8.56
N HIS A 277 12.51 -7.31 8.98
CA HIS A 277 13.45 -6.19 9.02
C HIS A 277 14.63 -6.51 9.94
N GLN A 278 14.35 -6.99 11.16
CA GLN A 278 15.38 -7.41 12.12
C GLN A 278 16.28 -8.50 11.55
N ASN A 279 15.74 -9.57 10.98
CA ASN A 279 16.55 -10.64 10.40
C ASN A 279 17.43 -10.19 9.22
N MET A 280 17.03 -9.12 8.53
CA MET A 280 17.77 -8.59 7.38
C MET A 280 18.73 -7.46 7.74
N THR A 281 18.59 -6.83 8.91
CA THR A 281 19.45 -5.73 9.38
C THR A 281 20.36 -6.09 10.54
N ASP A 282 19.99 -7.11 11.32
CA ASP A 282 20.76 -7.60 12.48
C ASP A 282 21.86 -8.58 12.07
N GLU A 283 21.79 -9.14 10.86
CA GLU A 283 22.96 -9.74 10.23
C GLU A 283 23.87 -8.61 9.75
N ASP A 284 24.98 -8.45 10.47
CA ASP A 284 26.09 -7.59 10.15
C ASP A 284 26.28 -7.48 8.63
N VAL A 285 26.36 -6.23 8.19
CA VAL A 285 27.04 -5.79 6.98
C VAL A 285 28.51 -6.25 7.09
N LEU A 286 28.74 -7.55 6.95
CA LEU A 286 30.06 -8.13 6.80
C LEU A 286 30.52 -7.76 5.40
N ILE A 287 31.25 -6.64 5.34
CA ILE A 287 32.54 -6.52 4.67
C ILE A 287 32.54 -7.14 3.26
N ASN A 288 32.25 -6.33 2.23
CA ASN A 288 32.97 -6.33 0.93
C ASN A 288 32.34 -5.38 -0.12
N SER A 289 31.90 -4.18 0.26
CA SER A 289 31.66 -3.12 -0.74
C SER A 289 32.95 -2.46 -1.24
N ASP A 290 34.08 -2.66 -0.54
CA ASP A 290 35.32 -1.93 -0.80
C ASP A 290 36.35 -2.70 -1.66
N GLN A 291 36.01 -3.92 -2.12
CA GLN A 291 36.91 -4.70 -3.00
C GLN A 291 36.47 -4.78 -4.46
N ILE A 292 35.21 -4.50 -4.81
CA ILE A 292 34.74 -4.67 -6.20
C ILE A 292 35.07 -3.47 -7.09
N THR A 293 35.38 -2.29 -6.52
CA THR A 293 35.74 -1.09 -7.30
C THR A 293 37.22 -0.98 -7.66
N ASN A 294 38.10 -1.80 -7.07
CA ASN A 294 39.55 -1.74 -7.35
C ASN A 294 40.02 -2.77 -8.40
N ASP A 295 39.34 -3.91 -8.57
CA ASP A 295 39.75 -4.92 -9.56
C ASP A 295 39.30 -4.61 -11.00
N TYR A 296 38.33 -3.71 -11.19
CA TYR A 296 37.89 -3.30 -12.53
C TYR A 296 38.81 -2.25 -13.19
N ASN A 297 39.62 -1.55 -12.39
CA ASN A 297 40.55 -0.52 -12.87
C ASN A 297 42.00 -1.04 -13.06
N GLN A 298 42.24 -2.35 -12.91
CA GLN A 298 43.55 -2.97 -13.16
C GLN A 298 43.57 -3.94 -14.35
N ILE A 299 42.45 -4.07 -15.09
CA ILE A 299 42.34 -4.91 -16.30
C ILE A 299 41.88 -4.08 -17.52
N GLN A 300 42.23 -2.79 -17.55
CA GLN A 300 42.26 -1.98 -18.78
C GLN A 300 43.68 -1.47 -19.01
#